data_AF-A0A6S7LQT1-F1
#
_entry.id   AF-A0A6S7LQT1-F1
#
_cell.length_a   1.000
_cell.length_b   1.000
_cell.length_c   1.000
_cell.angle_alpha   90.00
_cell.angle_beta   90.00
_cell.angle_gamma   90.00
#
_symmetry.space_group_name_H-M   'P 1'
#
loop_
_entity.id
_entity.type
_entity.pdbx_description
1 polymer ?
#
loop_
_entity_poly.entity_id
_entity_poly.type
_entity_poly.pdbx_seq_one_letter_code
_entity_poly.pdbx_strand_id
1 'polypeptide(L)'
;MSTDLSRKKKLRGAHRASATRLQKTVSEVLVSFDPNNLEEIVPKLNQLKTSMKEKLETLKVLVEEILELVDEANIEEEIEQCDICREGLQLALENVERALNTSSMSSSAMLSNVTENTTITPHQYPVKPPHHLKALVLALQARRYYRINIQ
;
A
#
# COMPACT_ATOMS: atom_id res chain seq x y z
N MET A 1 -3.35 -24.13 18.62
CA MET A 1 -3.28 -23.42 17.34
C MET A 1 -3.62 -24.40 16.23
N SER A 2 -4.67 -24.14 15.45
CA SER A 2 -5.02 -24.97 14.28
C SER A 2 -3.85 -24.99 13.29
N THR A 3 -3.57 -26.15 12.68
CA THR A 3 -2.47 -26.34 11.71
C THR A 3 -2.58 -25.38 10.52
N ASP A 4 -3.81 -25.05 10.12
CA ASP A 4 -4.08 -24.11 9.04
C ASP A 4 -3.79 -22.66 9.44
N LEU A 5 -4.15 -22.23 10.66
CA LEU A 5 -3.82 -20.91 11.17
C LEU A 5 -2.30 -20.70 11.20
N SER A 6 -1.55 -21.68 11.73
CA SER A 6 -0.09 -21.63 11.75
C SER A 6 0.52 -21.56 10.34
N ARG A 7 -0.02 -22.33 9.38
CA ARG A 7 0.42 -22.28 7.98
C ARG A 7 0.18 -20.90 7.36
N LYS A 8 -1.02 -20.32 7.53
CA LYS A 8 -1.37 -19.01 6.99
C LYS A 8 -0.55 -17.89 7.60
N LYS A 9 -0.32 -17.89 8.92
CA LYS A 9 0.59 -16.92 9.58
C LYS A 9 2.01 -17.01 9.02
N LYS A 10 2.54 -18.22 8.79
CA LYS A 10 3.86 -18.43 8.18
C LYS A 10 3.90 -17.88 6.74
N LEU A 11 2.87 -18.15 5.95
CA LEU A 11 2.76 -17.62 4.59
C LEU A 11 2.71 -16.09 4.59
N ARG A 12 1.88 -15.48 5.44
CA ARG A 12 1.84 -14.02 5.64
C ARG A 12 3.22 -13.49 6.00
N GLY A 13 3.95 -14.12 6.93
CA GLY A 13 5.31 -13.75 7.30
C GLY A 13 6.27 -13.72 6.10
N ALA A 14 6.22 -14.74 5.25
CA ALA A 14 7.03 -14.79 4.02
C ALA A 14 6.67 -13.66 3.04
N HIS A 15 5.37 -13.38 2.86
CA HIS A 15 4.92 -12.27 2.03
C HIS A 15 5.32 -10.90 2.60
N ARG A 16 5.25 -10.70 3.92
CA ARG A 16 5.75 -9.50 4.60
C ARG A 16 7.24 -9.30 4.36
N ALA A 17 8.05 -10.34 4.54
CA ALA A 17 9.49 -10.26 4.26
C ALA A 17 9.78 -9.89 2.79
N SER A 18 8.99 -10.45 1.86
CA SER A 18 9.07 -10.07 0.45
C SER A 18 8.66 -8.61 0.21
N ALA A 19 7.64 -8.12 0.90
CA ALA A 19 7.19 -6.73 0.81
C ALA A 19 8.27 -5.76 1.32
N THR A 20 8.89 -6.05 2.45
CA THR A 20 10.01 -5.26 2.98
C THR A 20 11.18 -5.19 1.99
N ARG A 21 11.49 -6.29 1.30
CA ARG A 21 12.50 -6.27 0.22
C ARG A 21 12.10 -5.37 -0.93
N LEU A 22 10.84 -5.42 -1.38
CA LEU A 22 10.35 -4.54 -2.44
C LEU A 22 10.43 -3.07 -2.04
N GLN A 23 10.02 -2.72 -0.82
CA GLN A 23 10.14 -1.36 -0.29
C GLN A 23 11.59 -0.88 -0.30
N LYS A 24 12.53 -1.72 0.15
CA LYS A 24 13.96 -1.40 0.12
C LYS A 24 14.45 -1.16 -1.31
N THR A 25 14.08 -2.03 -2.25
CA THR A 25 14.45 -1.86 -3.66
C THR A 25 13.87 -0.58 -4.25
N VAL A 26 12.63 -0.21 -3.92
CA VAL A 26 12.05 1.08 -4.32
C VAL A 26 12.91 2.24 -3.81
N SER A 27 13.26 2.24 -2.52
CA SER A 27 14.11 3.27 -1.95
C SER A 27 15.49 3.35 -2.62
N GLU A 28 16.13 2.20 -2.87
CA GLU A 28 17.42 2.13 -3.56
C GLU A 28 17.34 2.70 -4.99
N VAL A 29 16.31 2.28 -5.74
CA VAL A 29 16.08 2.74 -7.11
C VAL A 29 15.82 4.25 -7.15
N LEU A 30 15.01 4.77 -6.22
CA LEU A 30 14.71 6.20 -6.17
C LEU A 30 15.88 7.07 -5.67
N VAL A 31 16.76 6.54 -4.83
CA VAL A 31 17.96 7.27 -4.35
C VAL A 31 19.08 7.27 -5.39
N SER A 32 19.27 6.17 -6.11
CA SER A 32 20.29 6.04 -7.15
C SER A 32 19.86 6.61 -8.50
N PHE A 33 18.66 7.16 -8.57
CA PHE A 33 18.07 7.72 -9.78
C PHE A 33 18.76 9.02 -10.20
N ASP A 34 19.25 9.05 -11.45
CA ASP A 34 19.64 10.28 -12.13
C ASP A 34 18.44 10.83 -12.92
N PRO A 35 17.97 12.06 -12.64
CA PRO A 35 16.91 12.74 -13.39
C PRO A 35 17.08 12.76 -14.91
N ASN A 36 18.32 12.65 -15.41
CA ASN A 36 18.62 12.67 -16.82
C ASN A 36 18.40 11.31 -17.53
N ASN A 37 18.29 10.22 -16.77
CA ASN A 37 18.15 8.84 -17.29
C ASN A 37 16.79 8.22 -16.92
N LEU A 38 15.73 9.02 -17.02
CA LEU A 38 14.35 8.60 -16.72
C LEU A 38 13.87 7.40 -17.55
N GLU A 39 14.27 7.29 -18.81
CA GLU A 39 13.80 6.21 -19.69
C GLU A 39 14.30 4.83 -19.25
N GLU A 40 15.48 4.75 -18.63
CA GLU A 40 16.06 3.50 -18.14
C GLU A 40 15.35 2.99 -16.88
N ILE A 41 14.87 3.90 -16.03
CA ILE A 41 14.29 3.56 -14.73
C ILE A 41 12.78 3.28 -14.79
N VAL A 42 12.06 3.86 -15.76
CA VAL A 42 10.59 3.71 -15.91
C VAL A 42 10.14 2.25 -15.99
N PRO A 43 10.75 1.36 -16.80
CA PRO A 43 10.39 -0.05 -16.82
C PRO A 43 10.55 -0.72 -15.45
N LYS A 44 11.61 -0.38 -14.71
CA LYS A 44 11.88 -0.92 -13.38
C LYS A 44 10.84 -0.44 -12.36
N LEU A 45 10.48 0.84 -12.40
CA LEU A 45 9.45 1.41 -11.54
C LEU A 45 8.07 0.79 -11.81
N ASN A 46 7.71 0.59 -13.08
CA ASN A 46 6.47 -0.10 -13.45
C ASN A 46 6.45 -1.56 -12.96
N GLN A 47 7.57 -2.28 -13.08
CA GLN A 47 7.69 -3.64 -12.54
C GLN A 47 7.48 -3.64 -11.01
N LEU A 48 8.15 -2.75 -10.29
CA LEU A 48 8.03 -2.63 -8.83
C LEU A 48 6.60 -2.28 -8.41
N LYS A 49 5.95 -1.35 -9.12
CA LYS A 49 4.54 -1.01 -8.91
C LYS A 49 3.64 -2.23 -9.00
N THR A 50 3.75 -3.02 -10.07
CA THR A 50 2.94 -4.23 -10.28
C THR A 50 3.19 -5.24 -9.17
N SER A 51 4.46 -5.54 -8.86
CA SER A 51 4.80 -6.50 -7.80
C SER A 51 4.29 -6.08 -6.42
N MET A 52 4.29 -4.78 -6.10
CA MET A 52 3.72 -4.29 -4.84
C MET A 52 2.20 -4.39 -4.79
N LYS A 53 1.49 -4.14 -5.91
CA LYS A 53 0.04 -4.34 -6.00
C LYS A 53 -0.35 -5.80 -5.78
N GLU A 54 0.34 -6.72 -6.45
CA GLU A 54 0.14 -8.17 -6.24
C GLU A 54 0.40 -8.58 -4.79
N LYS A 55 1.43 -7.98 -4.16
CA LYS A 55 1.77 -8.28 -2.77
C LYS A 55 0.71 -7.78 -1.80
N LEU A 56 0.18 -6.58 -2.02
CA LEU A 56 -0.92 -6.01 -1.23
C LEU A 56 -2.16 -6.89 -1.31
N GLU A 57 -2.55 -7.33 -2.51
CA GLU A 57 -3.72 -8.19 -2.67
C GLU A 57 -3.54 -9.53 -1.98
N THR A 58 -2.38 -10.18 -2.15
CA THR A 58 -2.11 -11.45 -1.48
C THR A 58 -2.12 -11.31 0.04
N LEU A 59 -1.52 -10.24 0.56
CA LEU A 59 -1.52 -9.98 2.00
C LEU A 59 -2.94 -9.75 2.51
N LYS A 60 -3.75 -8.96 1.81
CA LYS A 60 -5.16 -8.72 2.19
C LYS A 60 -5.95 -10.02 2.33
N VAL A 61 -5.86 -10.92 1.35
CA VAL A 61 -6.52 -12.24 1.40
C VAL A 61 -6.05 -13.04 2.61
N LEU A 62 -4.73 -13.13 2.83
CA LEU A 62 -4.19 -13.87 3.97
C LEU A 62 -4.63 -13.30 5.32
N VAL A 63 -4.84 -11.99 5.41
CA VAL A 63 -5.30 -11.33 6.64
C VAL A 63 -6.74 -11.67 6.91
N GLU A 64 -7.62 -11.51 5.91
CA GLU A 64 -9.04 -11.91 6.02
C GLU A 64 -9.15 -13.37 6.47
N GLU A 65 -8.38 -14.25 5.83
CA GLU A 65 -8.32 -15.67 6.14
C GLU A 65 -7.75 -16.01 7.55
N ILE A 66 -6.85 -15.18 8.09
CA ILE A 66 -6.30 -15.36 9.45
C ILE A 66 -7.30 -14.85 10.48
N LEU A 67 -7.97 -13.72 10.22
CA LEU A 67 -8.97 -13.14 11.12
C LEU A 67 -10.19 -14.05 11.28
N GLU A 68 -10.54 -14.84 10.26
CA GLU A 68 -11.57 -15.88 10.37
C GLU A 68 -11.21 -17.03 11.31
N LEU A 69 -9.92 -17.22 11.60
CA LEU A 69 -9.39 -18.38 12.34
C LEU A 69 -8.82 -18.01 13.71
N VAL A 70 -8.72 -16.72 14.05
CA VAL A 70 -8.13 -16.25 15.29
C VAL A 70 -9.19 -15.99 16.35
N ASP A 71 -8.85 -16.22 17.61
CA ASP A 71 -9.73 -15.92 18.75
C ASP A 71 -9.90 -14.41 18.93
N GLU A 72 -11.05 -13.98 19.45
CA GLU A 72 -11.41 -12.56 19.60
C GLU A 72 -10.38 -11.75 20.38
N ALA A 73 -9.74 -12.36 21.38
CA ALA A 73 -8.68 -11.73 22.18
C ALA A 73 -7.43 -11.35 21.38
N ASN A 74 -7.22 -11.94 20.20
CA ASN A 74 -6.03 -11.71 19.36
C ASN A 74 -6.35 -10.94 18.07
N ILE A 75 -7.61 -10.61 17.80
CA ILE A 75 -8.02 -9.93 16.55
C ILE A 75 -7.32 -8.58 16.39
N GLU A 76 -7.23 -7.80 17.47
CA GLU A 76 -6.65 -6.45 17.44
C GLU A 76 -5.16 -6.47 17.07
N GLU A 77 -4.38 -7.35 17.71
CA GLU A 77 -2.96 -7.54 17.40
C GLU A 77 -2.76 -7.97 15.93
N GLU A 78 -3.62 -8.88 15.45
CA GLU A 78 -3.55 -9.34 14.07
C GLU A 78 -3.85 -8.21 13.08
N ILE A 79 -4.79 -7.31 13.38
CA ILE A 79 -5.09 -6.14 12.54
C ILE A 79 -3.91 -5.17 12.53
N GLU A 80 -3.37 -4.81 13.69
CA GLU A 80 -2.26 -3.86 13.82
C GLU A 80 -1.04 -4.30 12.99
N GLN A 81 -0.66 -5.59 13.10
CA GLN A 81 0.45 -6.15 12.34
C GLN A 81 0.26 -6.07 10.82
N CYS A 82 -0.99 -6.07 10.36
CA CYS A 82 -1.33 -5.98 8.95
C CYS A 82 -1.32 -4.55 8.45
N ASP A 83 -1.79 -3.61 9.27
CA ASP A 83 -1.77 -2.19 8.96
C ASP A 83 -0.35 -1.67 8.78
N ILE A 84 0.58 -2.00 9.69
CA ILE A 84 2.00 -1.61 9.58
C ILE A 84 2.60 -2.04 8.23
N CYS A 85 2.35 -3.28 7.80
CA CYS A 85 2.88 -3.77 6.53
C CYS A 85 2.20 -3.11 5.32
N ARG A 86 0.89 -2.88 5.41
CA ARG A 86 0.08 -2.29 4.35
C ARG A 86 0.47 -0.83 4.11
N GLU A 87 0.58 -0.04 5.17
CA GLU A 87 0.98 1.37 5.11
C GLU A 87 2.37 1.52 4.47
N GLY A 88 3.34 0.71 4.87
CA GLY A 88 4.68 0.74 4.27
C GLY A 88 4.68 0.40 2.77
N LEU A 89 3.85 -0.56 2.33
CA LEU A 89 3.70 -0.89 0.91
C LEU A 89 2.99 0.23 0.13
N GLN A 90 1.96 0.84 0.70
CA GLN A 90 1.23 1.94 0.08
C GLN A 90 2.12 3.17 -0.10
N LEU A 91 2.88 3.54 0.94
CA LEU A 91 3.83 4.65 0.86
C LEU A 91 4.90 4.43 -0.23
N ALA A 92 5.44 3.21 -0.33
CA ALA A 92 6.38 2.87 -1.39
C ALA A 92 5.72 2.96 -2.78
N LEU A 93 4.45 2.56 -2.91
CA LEU A 93 3.69 2.64 -4.15
C LEU A 93 3.43 4.08 -4.58
N GLU A 94 3.06 4.95 -3.65
CA GLU A 94 2.90 6.39 -3.91
C GLU A 94 4.20 7.03 -4.37
N ASN A 95 5.34 6.65 -3.78
CA ASN A 95 6.64 7.15 -4.21
C ASN A 95 7.00 6.71 -5.64
N VAL A 96 6.71 5.45 -5.98
CA VAL A 96 6.87 4.94 -7.35
C VAL A 96 5.96 5.68 -8.33
N GLU A 97 4.68 5.89 -7.97
CA GLU A 97 3.73 6.61 -8.81
C GLU A 97 4.13 8.07 -9.00
N ARG A 98 4.62 8.74 -7.96
CA ARG A 98 5.16 10.10 -8.06
C ARG A 98 6.33 10.15 -9.04
N ALA A 99 7.28 9.23 -8.94
CA ALA A 99 8.43 9.16 -9.84
C ALA A 99 8.03 8.90 -11.31
N LEU A 100 7.05 8.02 -11.54
CA LEU A 100 6.50 7.76 -12.87
C LEU A 100 5.74 8.99 -13.42
N ASN A 101 5.01 9.72 -12.59
CA ASN A 101 4.28 10.91 -13.02
C ASN A 101 5.24 12.09 -13.33
N THR A 102 6.33 12.25 -12.58
CA THR A 102 7.37 13.23 -12.90
C THR A 102 8.06 12.93 -14.22
N SER A 103 8.24 11.64 -14.56
CA SER A 103 8.71 11.22 -15.88
C SER A 103 7.78 11.70 -17.00
N SER A 104 6.47 11.46 -16.83
CA SER A 104 5.46 11.82 -17.83
C SER A 104 5.32 13.34 -18.02
N MET A 105 5.55 14.14 -16.99
CA MET A 105 5.48 15.61 -17.09
C MET A 105 6.70 16.21 -17.78
N SER A 106 7.91 15.67 -17.55
CA SER A 106 9.12 16.12 -18.26
C SER A 106 9.06 15.85 -19.76
N SER A 107 8.41 14.77 -20.20
CA SER A 107 8.18 14.49 -21.63
C SER A 107 7.17 15.45 -22.28
N SER A 108 6.25 16.01 -21.50
CA SER A 108 5.20 16.95 -21.98
C SER A 108 5.66 18.41 -21.97
N ALA A 109 6.51 18.79 -21.00
CA ALA A 109 6.99 20.18 -20.84
C ALA A 109 7.92 20.67 -21.96
N MET A 110 8.47 19.78 -22.80
CA MET A 110 9.28 20.16 -23.96
C MET A 110 8.46 20.76 -25.13
N LEU A 111 7.13 20.79 -25.06
CA LEU A 111 6.26 21.31 -26.13
C LEU A 111 5.48 22.60 -25.80
N SER A 112 5.69 23.21 -24.64
CA SER A 112 4.93 24.43 -24.28
C SER A 112 5.80 25.42 -23.52
N ASN A 113 6.57 26.20 -24.27
CA ASN A 113 7.27 27.37 -23.78
C ASN A 113 6.53 28.63 -24.27
N VAL A 114 5.45 29.05 -23.61
CA VAL A 114 4.85 30.40 -23.78
C VAL A 114 4.23 30.85 -22.45
N THR A 115 4.97 31.75 -21.79
CA THR A 115 4.60 32.89 -20.91
C THR A 115 3.72 32.73 -19.64
N GLU A 116 4.33 33.28 -18.58
CA GLU A 116 3.78 34.20 -17.56
C GLU A 116 3.18 33.67 -16.24
N ASN A 117 3.99 33.91 -15.19
CA ASN A 117 3.67 34.33 -13.81
C ASN A 117 2.23 34.23 -13.32
N THR A 118 2.04 33.64 -12.12
CA THR A 118 1.25 34.28 -11.04
C THR A 118 1.62 33.71 -9.66
N THR A 119 2.04 34.64 -8.79
CA THR A 119 2.18 34.62 -7.33
C THR A 119 1.00 34.01 -6.59
N ILE A 120 1.21 33.04 -5.66
CA ILE A 120 0.32 32.84 -4.49
C ILE A 120 1.09 32.30 -3.26
N THR A 121 0.75 32.90 -2.12
CA THR A 121 1.15 32.76 -0.70
C THR A 121 0.92 31.37 -0.04
N PRO A 122 1.50 31.11 1.16
CA PRO A 122 1.46 29.81 1.81
C PRO A 122 0.17 29.63 2.63
N HIS A 123 -0.62 28.59 2.35
CA HIS A 123 -1.78 28.23 3.17
C HIS A 123 -1.57 26.88 3.86
N GLN A 124 -1.50 26.96 5.19
CA GLN A 124 -1.53 25.88 6.17
C GLN A 124 -2.78 25.01 6.00
N TYR A 125 -2.65 23.67 6.02
CA TYR A 125 -3.79 22.75 6.18
C TYR A 125 -3.72 22.05 7.55
N PRO A 126 -4.84 21.97 8.31
CA PRO A 126 -4.91 21.18 9.53
C PRO A 126 -5.21 19.71 9.23
N VAL A 127 -4.47 18.80 9.87
CA VAL A 127 -4.68 17.36 9.82
C VAL A 127 -5.93 17.00 10.64
N LYS A 128 -6.95 16.40 10.00
CA LYS A 128 -8.05 15.69 10.68
C LYS A 128 -7.82 14.18 10.56
N PRO A 129 -8.04 13.39 11.63
CA PRO A 129 -7.86 11.94 11.58
C PRO A 129 -8.98 11.27 10.77
N PRO A 130 -8.70 10.17 10.04
CA PRO A 130 -9.65 9.55 9.14
C PRO A 130 -10.70 8.71 9.87
N HIS A 131 -11.98 9.00 9.62
CA HIS A 131 -13.16 8.31 10.19
C HIS A 131 -13.41 6.89 9.64
N HIS A 132 -12.40 6.18 9.13
CA HIS A 132 -12.61 4.90 8.42
C HIS A 132 -12.62 3.65 9.32
N LEU A 133 -12.15 3.75 10.56
CA LEU A 133 -12.11 2.61 11.49
C LEU A 133 -13.51 2.13 11.93
N LYS A 134 -14.47 3.05 12.11
CA LYS A 134 -15.82 2.67 12.54
C LYS A 134 -16.59 1.94 11.44
N ALA A 135 -16.37 2.28 10.17
CA ALA A 135 -17.09 1.70 9.05
C ALA A 135 -16.68 0.25 8.77
N LEU A 136 -15.38 -0.08 8.89
CA LEU A 136 -14.88 -1.44 8.66
C LEU A 136 -15.29 -2.42 9.77
N VAL A 137 -15.23 -1.98 11.03
CA VAL A 137 -15.68 -2.80 12.17
C VAL A 137 -17.18 -3.09 12.07
N LEU A 138 -18.00 -2.09 11.74
CA LEU A 138 -19.45 -2.28 11.56
C LEU A 138 -19.79 -3.19 10.37
N ALA A 139 -19.04 -3.08 9.27
CA ALA A 139 -19.26 -3.91 8.07
C ALA A 139 -18.90 -5.38 8.29
N LEU A 140 -17.87 -5.67 9.09
CA LEU A 140 -17.49 -7.04 9.46
C LEU A 140 -18.47 -7.65 10.47
N GLN A 141 -18.99 -6.86 11.41
CA GLN A 141 -20.06 -7.29 12.33
C GLN A 141 -21.37 -7.61 11.60
N ALA A 142 -21.75 -6.82 10.59
CA ALA A 142 -22.96 -7.04 9.80
C ALA A 142 -22.88 -8.31 8.94
N ARG A 143 -21.72 -8.63 8.35
CA ARG A 143 -21.53 -9.87 7.57
C ARG A 143 -21.63 -11.14 8.44
N ARG A 144 -21.25 -11.07 9.71
CA ARG A 144 -21.38 -12.20 10.66
C ARG A 144 -22.83 -12.44 11.09
N TYR A 145 -23.64 -11.38 11.22
CA TYR A 145 -25.05 -11.48 11.62
C TYR A 145 -25.94 -12.16 10.55
N TYR A 146 -25.67 -11.94 9.26
CA TYR A 146 -26.43 -12.57 8.17
C TYR A 146 -26.11 -14.06 7.96
N ARG A 147 -24.95 -14.55 8.42
CA ARG A 147 -24.56 -15.96 8.28
C ARG A 147 -25.18 -16.88 9.35
N ILE A 148 -25.67 -16.32 10.46
CA ILE A 148 -26.26 -17.08 11.58
C ILE A 148 -27.78 -17.28 11.40
N ASN A 149 -28.45 -16.46 10.56
CA ASN A 149 -29.91 -16.50 10.37
C ASN A 149 -30.39 -17.26 9.10
N ILE A 150 -29.53 -18.10 8.49
CA ILE A 150 -29.88 -18.94 7.33
C ILE A 150 -29.55 -20.43 7.61
N GLN A 151 -29.79 -20.89 8.84
CA GLN A 151 -29.93 -22.29 9.19
C GLN A 151 -31.16 -22.47 10.07
#